data_AF-A0A7X2PG06-F1
#
_entry.id   AF-A0A7X2PG06-F1
#
_cell.length_a   1.000
_cell.length_b   1.000
_cell.length_c   1.000
_cell.angle_alpha   90.00
_cell.angle_beta   90.00
_cell.angle_gamma   90.00
#
_symmetry.space_group_name_H-M   'P 1'
#
loop_
_entity.id
_entity.type
_entity.pdbx_description
1 polymer ?
#
loop_
_entity_poly.entity_id
_entity_poly.type
_entity_poly.pdbx_seq_one_letter_code
_entity_poly.pdbx_strand_id
1 'polypeptide(L)'
;MRTKRTRVDVSAARKRPKTKFQADLGPAEDRAVRLLKEELQIASNTSFLSDALTLFRWAVSERKLGHRIVSETASGERTVLLFPRLEQVAPAVVLPRVQIDWTRRELESLAELASASEANRPTATLIRAMRD
;
A
#
# COMPACT_ATOMS: atom_id res chain seq x y z
N MET A 1 -47.67 -32.49 -26.78
CA MET A 1 -46.83 -31.56 -25.98
C MET A 1 -45.77 -32.37 -25.24
N ARG A 2 -44.49 -32.19 -25.57
CA ARG A 2 -43.35 -32.80 -24.87
C ARG A 2 -42.31 -31.71 -24.62
N THR A 3 -42.27 -31.18 -23.41
CA THR A 3 -41.29 -30.18 -22.99
C THR A 3 -39.97 -30.90 -22.67
N LYS A 4 -38.96 -30.71 -23.53
CA LYS A 4 -37.59 -31.13 -23.25
C LYS A 4 -37.03 -30.21 -22.17
N ARG A 5 -36.88 -30.73 -20.94
CA ARG A 5 -36.09 -30.09 -19.89
C ARG A 5 -34.62 -30.14 -20.28
N THR A 6 -34.09 -29.01 -20.74
CA THR A 6 -32.65 -28.80 -20.88
C THR A 6 -32.05 -28.76 -19.48
N ARG A 7 -31.24 -29.77 -19.14
CA ARG A 7 -30.38 -29.71 -17.94
C ARG A 7 -29.37 -28.59 -18.16
N VAL A 8 -29.49 -27.53 -17.38
CA VAL A 8 -28.42 -26.54 -17.21
C VAL A 8 -27.34 -27.24 -16.40
N ASP A 9 -26.20 -27.48 -17.05
CA ASP A 9 -25.01 -28.04 -16.43
C ASP A 9 -24.44 -27.00 -15.45
N VAL A 10 -24.61 -27.24 -14.16
CA VAL A 10 -24.16 -26.34 -13.09
C VAL A 10 -22.67 -26.56 -12.86
N SER A 11 -21.93 -25.47 -13.01
CA SER A 11 -20.56 -25.25 -12.53
C SER A 11 -19.46 -26.18 -13.05
N ALA A 12 -19.07 -25.98 -14.31
CA ALA A 12 -17.64 -26.05 -14.63
C ALA A 12 -16.92 -24.95 -13.83
N ALA A 13 -16.39 -25.30 -12.65
CA ALA A 13 -15.51 -24.43 -11.88
C ALA A 13 -14.40 -23.95 -12.82
N ARG A 14 -14.46 -22.68 -13.24
CA ARG A 14 -13.44 -22.04 -14.07
C ARG A 14 -12.11 -22.20 -13.35
N LYS A 15 -11.27 -23.14 -13.82
CA LYS A 15 -9.92 -23.33 -13.31
C LYS A 15 -9.20 -21.99 -13.45
N ARG A 16 -8.80 -21.40 -12.34
CA ARG A 16 -8.06 -20.13 -12.35
C ARG A 16 -6.83 -20.30 -13.25
N PRO A 17 -6.54 -19.34 -14.15
CA PRO A 17 -5.37 -19.43 -15.00
C PRO A 17 -4.12 -19.51 -14.12
N LYS A 18 -3.33 -20.58 -14.30
CA LYS A 18 -2.06 -20.75 -13.61
C LYS A 18 -0.98 -20.10 -14.45
N THR A 19 -0.55 -18.89 -14.07
CA THR A 19 0.62 -18.24 -14.68
C THR A 19 1.88 -18.96 -14.21
N LYS A 20 2.73 -19.35 -15.15
CA LYS A 20 4.04 -19.92 -14.84
C LYS A 20 5.05 -18.78 -14.69
N PHE A 21 5.80 -18.80 -13.59
CA PHE A 21 6.92 -17.91 -13.35
C PHE A 21 8.19 -18.74 -13.41
N GLN A 22 9.14 -18.30 -14.24
CA GLN A 22 10.47 -18.90 -14.34
C GLN A 22 11.49 -17.85 -13.91
N ALA A 23 12.40 -18.26 -13.04
CA ALA A 23 13.51 -17.44 -12.59
C ALA A 23 14.78 -18.29 -12.66
N ASP A 24 15.80 -17.72 -13.28
CA ASP A 24 17.13 -18.32 -13.30
C ASP A 24 17.83 -17.93 -11.99
N LEU A 25 18.14 -18.94 -11.18
CA LEU A 25 18.84 -18.78 -9.92
C LEU A 25 20.27 -19.30 -10.06
N GLY A 26 21.23 -18.58 -9.49
CA GLY A 26 22.58 -19.09 -9.35
C GLY A 26 22.65 -20.24 -8.34
N PRO A 27 23.76 -20.98 -8.28
CA PRO A 27 23.91 -22.12 -7.38
C PRO A 27 23.81 -21.74 -5.89
N ALA A 28 24.17 -20.51 -5.52
CA ALA A 28 24.10 -20.05 -4.13
C ALA A 28 22.65 -19.74 -3.73
N GLU A 29 21.90 -19.06 -4.60
CA GLU A 29 20.51 -18.70 -4.39
C GLU A 29 19.62 -19.95 -4.36
N ASP A 30 19.86 -20.92 -5.25
CA ASP A 30 19.12 -22.18 -5.25
C ASP A 30 19.32 -22.96 -3.93
N ARG A 31 20.55 -23.00 -3.41
CA ARG A 31 20.82 -23.60 -2.08
C ARG A 31 20.09 -22.85 -0.97
N ALA A 32 20.10 -21.52 -0.99
CA ALA A 32 19.41 -20.71 0.01
C ALA A 32 17.89 -20.98 -0.01
N VAL A 33 17.28 -21.09 -1.19
CA VAL A 33 15.85 -21.43 -1.33
C VAL A 33 15.55 -22.83 -0.76
N ARG A 34 16.41 -23.82 -1.01
CA ARG A 34 16.23 -25.17 -0.46
C ARG A 34 16.30 -25.18 1.07
N LEU A 35 17.30 -24.54 1.65
CA LEU A 35 17.44 -24.44 3.12
C LEU A 35 16.25 -23.71 3.75
N LEU A 36 15.83 -22.58 3.17
CA LEU A 36 14.67 -21.83 3.66
C LEU A 36 13.38 -22.65 3.58
N LYS A 37 13.21 -23.44 2.51
CA LYS A 37 12.07 -24.36 2.39
C LYS A 37 12.09 -25.44 3.47
N GLU A 38 13.26 -25.98 3.81
CA GLU A 38 13.42 -26.97 4.87
C GLU A 38 13.12 -26.35 6.24
N GLU A 39 13.68 -25.18 6.55
CA GLU A 39 13.45 -24.43 7.79
C GLU A 39 11.96 -24.09 8.00
N LEU A 40 11.28 -23.67 6.94
CA LEU A 40 9.85 -23.32 6.97
C LEU A 40 8.93 -24.54 6.78
N GLN A 41 9.48 -25.74 6.57
CA GLN A 41 8.74 -26.98 6.30
C GLN A 41 7.82 -26.89 5.07
N ILE A 42 8.22 -26.12 4.04
CA ILE A 42 7.46 -25.89 2.81
C ILE A 42 7.97 -26.81 1.69
N ALA A 43 7.16 -27.77 1.27
CA ALA A 43 7.56 -28.71 0.20
C ALA A 43 7.52 -28.09 -1.21
N SER A 44 6.57 -27.18 -1.48
CA SER A 44 6.30 -26.66 -2.83
C SER A 44 6.95 -25.28 -3.08
N ASN A 45 7.67 -25.15 -4.21
CA ASN A 45 8.24 -23.87 -4.64
C ASN A 45 7.15 -22.81 -4.87
N THR A 46 5.97 -23.22 -5.34
CA THR A 46 4.85 -22.30 -5.55
C THR A 46 4.31 -21.75 -4.24
N SER A 47 4.22 -22.59 -3.20
CA SER A 47 3.80 -22.14 -1.86
C SER A 47 4.84 -21.17 -1.28
N PHE A 48 6.12 -21.56 -1.34
CA PHE A 48 7.23 -20.73 -0.87
C PHE A 48 7.23 -19.34 -1.51
N LEU A 49 7.09 -19.25 -2.84
CA LEU A 49 7.03 -17.97 -3.55
C LEU A 49 5.75 -17.18 -3.22
N SER A 50 4.62 -17.84 -3.03
CA SER A 50 3.37 -17.19 -2.62
C SER A 50 3.49 -16.56 -1.24
N ASP A 51 4.12 -17.28 -0.30
CA ASP A 51 4.32 -16.81 1.08
C ASP A 51 5.34 -15.66 1.11
N ALA A 52 6.45 -15.80 0.37
CA ALA A 52 7.44 -14.73 0.22
C ALA A 52 6.83 -13.45 -0.38
N LEU A 53 5.98 -13.58 -1.41
CA LEU A 53 5.29 -12.45 -2.01
C LEU A 53 4.30 -11.80 -1.03
N THR A 54 3.60 -12.62 -0.24
CA THR A 54 2.65 -12.14 0.78
C THR A 54 3.37 -11.35 1.86
N LEU A 55 4.49 -11.88 2.36
CA LEU A 55 5.37 -11.21 3.32
C LEU A 55 5.90 -9.88 2.78
N PHE A 56 6.39 -9.87 1.52
CA PHE A 56 6.90 -8.65 0.90
C PHE A 56 5.81 -7.59 0.70
N ARG A 57 4.61 -8.00 0.28
CA ARG A 57 3.46 -7.09 0.15
C ARG A 57 3.03 -6.50 1.49
N TRP A 58 3.01 -7.31 2.54
CA TRP A 58 2.73 -6.84 3.90
C TRP A 58 3.78 -5.82 4.33
N ALA A 59 5.08 -6.16 4.24
CA ALA A 59 6.18 -5.29 4.63
C ALA A 59 6.15 -3.92 3.90
N VAL A 60 5.86 -3.94 2.60
CA VAL A 60 5.67 -2.71 1.81
C VAL A 60 4.48 -1.90 2.32
N SER A 61 3.36 -2.55 2.64
CA SER A 61 2.16 -1.87 3.12
C SER A 61 2.40 -1.21 4.48
N GLU A 62 3.07 -1.89 5.41
CA GLU A 62 3.46 -1.33 6.71
C GLU A 62 4.36 -0.10 6.56
N ARG A 63 5.39 -0.18 5.69
CA ARG A 63 6.26 0.97 5.44
C ARG A 63 5.52 2.14 4.81
N LYS A 64 4.58 1.89 3.89
CA LYS A 64 3.74 2.94 3.30
C LYS A 64 2.85 3.65 4.33
N LEU A 65 2.44 2.95 5.38
CA LEU A 65 1.71 3.53 6.52
C LEU A 65 2.64 4.28 7.50
N GLY A 66 3.96 4.26 7.27
CA GLY A 66 4.96 4.90 8.13
C GLY A 66 5.42 4.04 9.31
N HIS A 67 4.98 2.77 9.40
CA HIS A 67 5.37 1.86 10.48
C HIS A 67 6.79 1.33 10.27
N ARG A 68 7.48 0.92 11.36
CA ARG A 68 8.81 0.32 11.30
C ARG A 68 8.73 -1.17 11.61
N ILE A 69 9.47 -1.98 10.86
CA ILE A 69 9.56 -3.42 11.11
C ILE A 69 10.67 -3.65 12.15
N VAL A 70 10.35 -4.43 13.18
CA VAL A 70 11.23 -4.71 14.32
C VAL A 70 11.27 -6.21 14.58
N SER A 71 12.45 -6.73 14.91
CA SER A 71 12.58 -8.04 15.54
C SER A 71 12.58 -7.86 17.05
N GLU A 72 11.73 -8.64 17.73
CA GLU A 72 11.66 -8.69 19.19
C GLU A 72 12.26 -10.00 19.67
N THR A 73 13.25 -9.92 20.55
CA THR A 73 13.86 -11.10 21.18
C THR A 73 13.01 -11.58 22.35
N ALA A 74 13.26 -12.80 22.85
CA ALA A 74 12.58 -13.32 24.04
C ALA A 74 12.83 -12.48 25.32
N SER A 75 13.91 -11.69 25.35
CA SER A 75 14.21 -10.73 26.43
C SER A 75 13.49 -9.38 26.30
N GLY A 76 12.74 -9.17 25.20
CA GLY A 76 12.04 -7.92 24.92
C GLY A 76 12.91 -6.85 24.26
N GLU A 77 14.13 -7.18 23.85
CA GLU A 77 14.96 -6.25 23.08
C GLU A 77 14.39 -6.10 21.66
N ARG A 78 14.22 -4.85 21.23
CA ARG A 78 13.64 -4.50 19.93
C ARG A 78 14.70 -3.92 19.03
N THR A 79 15.02 -4.64 17.96
CA THR A 79 15.97 -4.17 16.93
C THR A 79 15.21 -3.81 15.66
N VAL A 80 15.42 -2.58 15.16
CA VAL A 80 14.79 -2.12 13.92
C VAL A 80 15.47 -2.79 12.74
N LEU A 81 14.69 -3.48 11.91
CA LEU A 81 15.19 -4.14 10.71
C LEU A 81 15.16 -3.16 9.54
N LEU A 82 16.33 -2.86 8.99
CA LEU A 82 16.48 -1.96 7.85
C LEU A 82 16.71 -2.75 6.57
N PHE A 83 15.79 -2.62 5.61
CA PHE A 83 15.99 -3.15 4.26
C PHE A 83 15.99 -1.99 3.25
N PRO A 84 17.15 -1.61 2.68
CA PRO A 84 17.30 -0.39 1.88
C PRO A 84 16.26 -0.24 0.76
N ARG A 85 15.90 -1.35 0.10
CA ARG A 85 14.88 -1.32 -0.96
C ARG A 85 13.47 -1.07 -0.43
N LEU A 86 13.15 -1.50 0.79
CA LEU A 86 11.85 -1.25 1.42
C LEU A 86 11.73 0.21 1.88
N GLU A 87 12.83 0.79 2.37
CA GLU A 87 12.89 2.18 2.81
C GLU A 87 12.61 3.16 1.66
N GLN A 88 12.97 2.79 0.42
CA GLN A 88 12.66 3.58 -0.77
C GLN A 88 11.18 3.57 -1.15
N VAL A 89 10.40 2.56 -0.73
CA VAL A 89 8.99 2.41 -1.13
C VAL A 89 8.08 3.39 -0.40
N ALA A 90 8.55 3.93 0.72
CA ALA A 90 7.93 5.04 1.41
C ALA A 90 9.02 6.10 1.65
N PRO A 91 9.32 6.97 0.66
CA PRO A 91 9.96 8.22 1.01
C PRO A 91 9.09 8.81 2.10
N ALA A 92 9.65 9.04 3.29
CA ALA A 92 8.93 9.68 4.37
C ALA A 92 8.36 10.97 3.79
N VAL A 93 7.08 10.98 3.43
CA VAL A 93 6.41 12.20 3.03
C VAL A 93 6.23 12.92 4.34
N VAL A 94 7.30 13.60 4.77
CA VAL A 94 7.18 14.75 5.62
C VAL A 94 6.39 15.71 4.77
N LEU A 95 5.05 15.61 4.86
CA LEU A 95 4.18 16.66 4.34
C LEU A 95 4.76 17.95 4.90
N PRO A 96 5.03 18.97 4.07
CA PRO A 96 5.51 20.23 4.59
C PRO A 96 4.51 20.66 5.65
N ARG A 97 4.96 20.64 6.92
CA ARG A 97 4.17 21.13 8.03
C ARG A 97 4.20 22.63 7.88
N VAL A 98 3.20 23.18 7.20
CA VAL A 98 3.00 24.62 7.15
C VAL A 98 2.46 25.01 8.50
N GLN A 99 3.34 25.55 9.34
CA GLN A 99 2.95 26.20 10.57
C GLN A 99 2.50 27.61 10.18
N ILE A 100 1.19 27.84 10.16
CA ILE A 100 0.62 29.15 9.85
C ILE A 100 0.43 29.87 11.18
N ASP A 101 1.22 30.92 11.40
CA ASP A 101 1.07 31.80 12.56
C ASP A 101 -0.07 32.77 12.28
N TRP A 102 -1.30 32.35 12.61
CA TRP A 102 -2.49 33.18 12.42
C TRP A 102 -2.53 34.34 13.41
N THR A 103 -2.74 35.54 12.91
CA THR A 103 -3.14 36.68 13.75
C THR A 103 -4.62 36.56 14.13
N ARG A 104 -5.02 37.23 15.22
CA ARG A 104 -6.44 37.24 15.67
C ARG A 104 -7.40 37.68 14.56
N ARG A 105 -7.01 38.70 13.79
CA ARG A 105 -7.82 39.23 12.68
C ARG A 105 -8.03 38.22 11.56
N GLU A 106 -7.01 37.44 11.25
CA GLU A 106 -7.09 36.43 10.19
C GLU A 106 -7.95 35.24 10.64
N LEU A 107 -7.90 34.86 11.92
CA LEU A 107 -8.81 33.85 12.49
C LEU A 107 -10.27 34.31 12.45
N GLU A 108 -10.54 35.57 12.80
CA GLU A 108 -11.87 36.17 12.72
C GLU A 108 -12.38 36.19 11.26
N SER A 109 -11.54 36.61 10.31
CA SER A 109 -11.89 36.60 8.88
C SER A 109 -12.12 35.19 8.32
N LEU A 110 -11.33 34.21 8.75
CA LEU A 110 -11.55 32.80 8.39
C LEU A 110 -12.89 32.29 8.94
N ALA A 111 -13.22 32.63 10.19
CA ALA A 111 -14.48 32.25 10.81
C ALA A 111 -15.69 32.86 10.08
N GLU A 112 -15.58 34.13 9.65
CA GLU A 112 -16.59 34.79 8.82
C GLU A 112 -16.76 34.08 7.47
N LEU A 113 -15.66 33.74 6.80
CA LEU A 113 -15.68 33.02 5.52
C LEU A 113 -16.25 31.60 5.64
N ALA A 114 -15.92 30.88 6.71
CA ALA A 114 -16.42 29.52 6.96
C ALA A 114 -17.90 29.50 7.36
N SER A 115 -18.39 30.57 7.98
CA SER A 115 -19.79 30.70 8.41
C SER A 115 -20.70 31.24 7.30
N ALA A 116 -20.14 31.75 6.21
CA ALA A 116 -20.92 32.20 5.07
C ALA A 116 -21.57 31.01 4.34
N SER A 117 -22.89 31.06 4.14
CA SER A 117 -23.64 30.01 3.45
C SER A 117 -23.42 29.98 1.93
N GLU A 118 -22.95 31.09 1.37
CA GLU A 118 -22.66 31.24 -0.06
C GLU A 118 -21.32 31.93 -0.27
N ALA A 119 -20.63 31.57 -1.37
CA ALA A 119 -19.40 32.22 -1.76
C ALA A 119 -19.68 33.67 -2.19
N ASN A 120 -18.98 34.63 -1.58
CA ASN A 120 -19.07 36.03 -1.97
C ASN A 120 -18.72 36.20 -3.46
N ARG A 121 -19.48 37.05 -4.16
CA ARG A 121 -19.16 37.39 -5.56
C ARG A 121 -17.78 38.05 -5.63
N PRO A 122 -16.94 37.65 -6.61
CA PRO A 122 -15.60 38.21 -6.74
C PRO A 122 -15.68 39.72 -6.96
N THR A 123 -14.84 40.46 -6.23
CA THR A 123 -14.78 41.92 -6.33
C THR A 123 -14.30 42.33 -7.73
N ALA A 124 -14.79 43.46 -8.24
CA ALA A 124 -14.41 43.98 -9.57
C ALA A 124 -12.87 44.10 -9.73
N THR A 125 -12.15 44.41 -8.66
CA THR A 125 -10.69 44.46 -8.61
C THR A 125 -10.06 43.09 -8.90
N LEU A 126 -10.60 42.02 -8.31
CA LEU A 126 -10.14 40.64 -8.53
C LEU A 126 -10.45 40.18 -9.96
N ILE A 127 -11.65 40.50 -10.46
CA ILE A 127 -12.06 40.19 -11.85
C ILE A 127 -11.12 40.85 -12.85
N ARG A 128 -10.70 42.09 -12.59
CA ARG A 128 -9.75 42.82 -13.44
C ARG A 128 -8.35 42.22 -13.37
N ALA A 129 -7.86 41.89 -12.17
CA ALA A 129 -6.54 41.28 -11.98
C ALA A 129 -6.40 39.88 -12.60
N MET A 130 -7.49 39.14 -12.76
CA MET A 130 -7.49 37.83 -13.45
C MET A 130 -7.61 37.92 -14.98
N ARG A 131 -7.90 39.11 -15.53
CA ARG A 131 -8.03 39.33 -16.98
C ARG A 131 -6.74 39.79 -17.65
N ASP A 132 -5.81 40.32 -16.86
CA ASP A 132 -4.45 40.68 -17.28
C ASP A 132 -3.52 39.46 -17.16
#